data_AF-A0AAV8CCV4-F1
#
_entry.id   AF-A0AAV8CCV4-F1
#
_cell.length_a   1.000
_cell.length_b   1.000
_cell.length_c   1.000
_cell.angle_alpha   90.00
_cell.angle_beta   90.00
_cell.angle_gamma   90.00
#
_symmetry.space_group_name_H-M   'P 1'
#
loop_
_entity.id
_entity.type
_entity.pdbx_description
1 polymer ?
#
loop_
_entity_poly.entity_id
_entity_poly.type
_entity_poly.pdbx_seq_one_letter_code
_entity_poly.pdbx_strand_id
1 'polypeptide(L)'
;MASSSSKPGTVASPPLSSSELEEEPERNTNRGKRPEITIVPRSGTPTSSASAASPSPTINLSREYTLAIQTASYQEIWAKIHRVDDADLGADDAEDESEGPTIAHVLQPDRASVEEIMRTAPDTRMTRLISNYLESSEQTSVVCLSLQGSVARARTLYDPIGELLDLIPISGTSTNMVVDLTPALCNKAFDVFVEFDGIENPFSSPSSSSADVNGSSSTSTRTNSQFQGMKGSFLELKQQLDVKLHKARRKNRILRRTTRGSGICLIACTTGLTVVGLVLASHIMAALVAGSACILGGSCCDWVAMHGMKEDMDRLDAAARNTYALNNDLDTIERLVARVHETIEDDKKLMRLGIAGGRGQRHPIEHVLRYLRKNHRSLLQQLLELDEHICLYFASVNRVRSLLLQHIHQSQS
;
A
#
# COMPACT_ATOMS: atom_id res chain seq x y z
N MET A 1 -65.17 36.70 -62.33
CA MET A 1 -64.40 37.94 -62.06
C MET A 1 -63.08 37.51 -61.44
N ALA A 2 -62.09 37.28 -62.31
CA ALA A 2 -60.82 38.03 -62.40
C ALA A 2 -59.79 37.54 -61.35
N SER A 3 -58.86 36.62 -61.71
CA SER A 3 -57.51 36.88 -62.29
C SER A 3 -56.48 37.20 -61.17
N SER A 4 -55.26 36.67 -61.04
CA SER A 4 -54.25 36.04 -61.93
C SER A 4 -53.24 35.23 -61.05
N SER A 5 -52.78 34.03 -61.44
CA SER A 5 -51.53 33.65 -62.16
C SER A 5 -50.19 34.01 -61.48
N SER A 6 -49.36 33.02 -61.06
CA SER A 6 -48.12 32.48 -61.71
C SER A 6 -46.95 33.49 -61.80
N LYS A 7 -45.65 33.22 -61.56
CA LYS A 7 -44.78 32.02 -61.47
C LYS A 7 -43.37 32.48 -60.92
N PRO A 8 -42.34 31.60 -60.79
CA PRO A 8 -41.14 31.77 -59.94
C PRO A 8 -39.92 32.40 -60.65
N GLY A 9 -38.92 32.80 -59.85
CA GLY A 9 -37.62 33.32 -60.29
C GLY A 9 -36.45 32.61 -59.61
N THR A 10 -35.39 32.43 -60.41
CA THR A 10 -34.24 31.53 -60.29
C THR A 10 -32.96 32.27 -59.84
N VAL A 11 -32.12 31.58 -59.04
CA VAL A 11 -30.64 31.65 -58.87
C VAL A 11 -29.94 32.99 -58.60
N ALA A 12 -29.17 33.02 -57.50
CA ALA A 12 -27.83 33.63 -57.44
C ALA A 12 -27.00 33.05 -56.28
N SER A 13 -25.88 32.38 -56.58
CA SER A 13 -24.72 32.19 -55.67
C SER A 13 -23.87 33.49 -55.66
N PRO A 14 -23.06 33.79 -54.62
CA PRO A 14 -21.64 33.33 -54.55
C PRO A 14 -21.07 33.30 -53.09
N PRO A 15 -19.73 33.28 -52.83
CA PRO A 15 -18.65 32.46 -53.38
C PRO A 15 -17.90 31.61 -52.31
N LEU A 16 -17.04 30.72 -52.81
CA LEU A 16 -16.01 29.96 -52.09
C LEU A 16 -14.85 30.81 -51.56
N SER A 17 -14.37 30.44 -50.36
CA SER A 17 -13.00 30.58 -49.83
C SER A 17 -12.98 29.86 -48.46
N SER A 18 -11.98 29.16 -47.95
CA SER A 18 -10.74 28.52 -48.41
C SER A 18 -10.35 27.57 -47.26
N SER A 19 -9.94 26.34 -47.58
CA SER A 19 -8.99 25.48 -46.84
C SER A 19 -8.80 25.72 -45.33
N GLU A 20 -9.29 24.80 -44.50
CA GLU A 20 -8.65 24.47 -43.22
C GLU A 20 -8.58 22.95 -43.08
N LEU A 21 -7.39 22.49 -42.71
CA LEU A 21 -6.93 21.11 -42.72
C LEU A 21 -7.67 20.29 -41.66
N GLU A 22 -8.21 19.13 -42.05
CA GLU A 22 -8.62 18.10 -41.11
C GLU A 22 -7.36 17.48 -40.48
N GLU A 23 -7.08 17.83 -39.22
CA GLU A 23 -6.28 16.98 -38.32
C GLU A 23 -7.23 15.94 -37.70
N GLU A 24 -7.03 14.68 -38.11
CA GLU A 24 -7.51 13.49 -37.42
C GLU A 24 -7.11 13.53 -35.94
N PRO A 25 -8.03 13.39 -34.97
CA PRO A 25 -7.64 13.20 -33.58
C PRO A 25 -7.17 11.75 -33.39
N GLU A 26 -5.88 11.60 -33.11
CA GLU A 26 -5.26 10.37 -32.68
C GLU A 26 -6.11 9.64 -31.62
N ARG A 27 -6.35 8.37 -31.90
CA ARG A 27 -6.97 7.37 -31.03
C ARG A 27 -6.19 7.30 -29.71
N ASN A 28 -6.70 8.00 -28.69
CA ASN A 28 -6.12 8.09 -27.37
C ASN A 28 -6.26 6.76 -26.61
N THR A 29 -5.21 5.93 -26.63
CA THR A 29 -5.08 4.73 -25.81
C THR A 29 -4.73 5.12 -24.36
N ASN A 30 -5.72 5.56 -23.60
CA ASN A 30 -5.63 5.75 -22.15
C ASN A 30 -6.65 4.84 -21.47
N ARG A 31 -6.34 3.55 -21.34
CA ARG A 31 -7.26 2.55 -20.72
C ARG A 31 -6.74 1.96 -19.39
N GLY A 32 -5.80 2.64 -18.73
CA GLY A 32 -5.27 2.23 -17.41
C GLY A 32 -5.00 3.38 -16.44
N LYS A 33 -5.59 4.56 -16.66
CA LYS A 33 -5.28 5.75 -15.86
C LYS A 33 -6.16 5.84 -14.61
N ARG A 34 -5.50 5.91 -13.46
CA ARG A 34 -6.04 6.28 -12.13
C ARG A 34 -7.12 7.38 -12.25
N PRO A 35 -8.27 7.29 -11.56
CA PRO A 35 -9.18 8.42 -11.44
C PRO A 35 -8.50 9.54 -10.65
N GLU A 36 -8.20 10.65 -11.31
CA GLU A 36 -7.56 11.82 -10.70
C GLU A 36 -8.62 12.68 -10.00
N ILE A 37 -8.67 12.64 -8.67
CA ILE A 37 -9.51 13.52 -7.87
C ILE A 37 -8.63 14.58 -7.20
N THR A 38 -8.73 15.81 -7.69
CA THR A 38 -8.05 17.00 -7.15
C THR A 38 -8.66 17.38 -5.80
N ILE A 39 -7.90 17.19 -4.71
CA ILE A 39 -8.27 17.69 -3.37
C ILE A 39 -7.80 19.14 -3.25
N VAL A 40 -8.76 20.08 -3.25
CA VAL A 40 -8.50 21.51 -3.01
C VAL A 40 -8.38 21.75 -1.49
N PRO A 41 -7.26 22.27 -0.97
CA PRO A 41 -7.14 22.59 0.44
C PRO A 41 -7.87 23.90 0.78
N ARG A 42 -8.72 23.87 1.79
CA ARG A 42 -9.48 25.01 2.31
C ARG A 42 -8.54 25.98 3.06
N SER A 43 -8.42 27.21 2.55
CA SER A 43 -7.65 28.30 3.17
C SER A 43 -8.35 28.87 4.41
N GLY A 44 -7.68 28.82 5.56
CA GLY A 44 -8.05 29.57 6.77
C GLY A 44 -7.11 30.75 7.00
N THR A 45 -7.66 31.92 7.26
CA THR A 45 -6.97 33.19 7.58
C THR A 45 -6.34 33.19 8.99
N PRO A 46 -5.21 33.90 9.23
CA PRO A 46 -4.49 33.86 10.50
C PRO A 46 -4.85 35.04 11.42
N THR A 47 -4.86 34.80 12.73
CA THR A 47 -4.77 35.85 13.76
C THR A 47 -3.75 35.44 14.83
N SER A 48 -3.03 36.44 15.33
CA SER A 48 -1.64 36.42 15.81
C SER A 48 -1.30 35.74 17.14
N SER A 49 0.01 35.40 17.19
CA SER A 49 0.98 35.48 18.31
C SER A 49 0.85 34.58 19.54
N ALA A 50 1.74 33.58 19.63
CA ALA A 50 2.53 33.27 20.84
C ALA A 50 3.71 32.31 20.52
N SER A 51 4.90 32.71 20.98
CA SER A 51 6.10 31.93 21.30
C SER A 51 6.61 30.86 20.33
N ALA A 52 7.77 31.18 19.74
CA ALA A 52 8.64 30.25 19.03
C ALA A 52 9.20 29.16 19.98
N ALA A 53 8.43 28.08 20.13
CA ALA A 53 8.98 26.77 20.38
C ALA A 53 9.21 26.14 19.00
N SER A 54 10.47 25.86 18.65
CA SER A 54 10.80 25.07 17.46
C SER A 54 10.01 23.76 17.52
N PRO A 55 9.07 23.50 16.60
CA PRO A 55 8.37 22.23 16.61
C PRO A 55 9.41 21.18 16.26
N SER A 56 9.52 20.15 17.11
CA SER A 56 10.04 18.84 16.71
C SER A 56 9.47 18.51 15.33
N PRO A 57 10.21 17.88 14.41
CA PRO A 57 9.70 17.59 13.08
C PRO A 57 8.52 16.63 13.22
N THR A 58 7.31 17.17 13.33
CA THR A 58 6.08 16.38 13.34
C THR A 58 5.99 15.76 11.96
N ILE A 59 6.18 14.45 11.89
CA ILE A 59 6.08 13.69 10.65
C ILE A 59 4.67 13.94 10.08
N ASN A 60 4.61 14.53 8.89
CA ASN A 60 3.35 14.77 8.20
C ASN A 60 2.89 13.45 7.57
N LEU A 61 2.08 12.69 8.31
CA LEU A 61 1.61 11.37 7.89
C LEU A 61 0.88 11.39 6.54
N SER A 62 0.11 12.43 6.24
CA SER A 62 -0.58 12.56 4.96
C SER A 62 0.41 12.70 3.79
N ARG A 63 1.50 13.44 4.00
CA ARG A 63 2.57 13.57 3.00
C ARG A 63 3.29 12.25 2.81
N GLU A 64 3.67 11.56 3.89
CA GLU A 64 4.33 10.26 3.82
C GLU A 64 3.45 9.23 3.11
N TYR A 65 2.15 9.20 3.41
CA TYR A 65 1.17 8.36 2.70
C TYR A 65 1.13 8.66 1.20
N THR A 66 1.02 9.93 0.83
CA THR A 66 0.99 10.37 -0.58
C THR A 66 2.26 9.96 -1.32
N LEU A 67 3.42 10.05 -0.67
CA LEU A 67 4.69 9.61 -1.25
C LEU A 67 4.76 8.07 -1.38
N ALA A 68 4.21 7.34 -0.41
CA ALA A 68 4.22 5.88 -0.40
C ALA A 68 3.45 5.29 -1.61
N ILE A 69 2.27 5.83 -1.92
CA ILE A 69 1.46 5.41 -3.09
C ILE A 69 2.08 5.83 -4.44
N GLN A 70 3.09 6.71 -4.43
CA GLN A 70 3.82 7.12 -5.64
C GLN A 70 5.09 6.29 -5.88
N THR A 71 5.42 5.34 -4.99
CA THR A 71 6.62 4.52 -5.13
C THR A 71 6.49 3.53 -6.30
N ALA A 72 7.61 3.21 -6.95
CA ALA A 72 7.64 2.21 -8.03
C ALA A 72 7.15 0.83 -7.56
N SER A 73 7.51 0.42 -6.34
CA SER A 73 7.05 -0.84 -5.75
C SER A 73 5.53 -0.88 -5.57
N TYR A 74 4.93 0.24 -5.17
CA TYR A 74 3.47 0.33 -5.08
C TYR A 74 2.83 0.20 -6.46
N GLN A 75 3.35 0.92 -7.46
CA GLN A 75 2.79 0.91 -8.82
C GLN A 75 2.91 -0.49 -9.47
N GLU A 76 4.02 -1.19 -9.24
CA GLU A 76 4.20 -2.57 -9.70
C GLU A 76 3.17 -3.52 -9.08
N ILE A 77 2.95 -3.42 -7.76
CA ILE A 77 1.97 -4.23 -7.05
C ILE A 77 0.55 -3.91 -7.51
N TRP A 78 0.23 -2.62 -7.63
CA TRP A 78 -1.06 -2.16 -8.13
C TRP A 78 -1.36 -2.76 -9.49
N ALA A 79 -0.41 -2.73 -10.42
CA ALA A 79 -0.55 -3.30 -11.75
C ALA A 79 -0.72 -4.83 -11.73
N LYS A 80 -0.05 -5.55 -10.82
CA LYS A 80 -0.20 -7.00 -10.67
C LYS A 80 -1.56 -7.39 -10.12
N ILE A 81 -2.09 -6.63 -9.17
CA ILE A 81 -3.38 -6.88 -8.51
C ILE A 81 -4.55 -6.49 -9.42
N HIS A 82 -4.41 -5.38 -10.16
CA HIS A 82 -5.45 -4.82 -11.02
C HIS A 82 -5.21 -5.10 -12.51
N ARG A 83 -4.65 -6.26 -12.87
CA ARG A 83 -4.58 -6.66 -14.28
C ARG A 83 -5.99 -6.63 -14.85
N VAL A 84 -6.21 -5.72 -15.78
CA VAL A 84 -7.40 -5.69 -16.59
C VAL A 84 -7.20 -6.78 -17.64
N ASP A 85 -8.09 -7.76 -17.66
CA ASP A 85 -8.14 -8.74 -18.75
C ASP A 85 -8.44 -7.96 -20.04
N ASP A 86 -7.41 -7.60 -20.81
CA ASP A 86 -7.51 -7.07 -22.17
C ASP A 86 -7.93 -8.17 -23.17
N ALA A 87 -8.77 -9.12 -22.75
CA ALA A 87 -9.25 -10.24 -23.54
C ALA A 87 -10.46 -9.88 -24.44
N ASP A 88 -10.44 -8.68 -25.05
CA ASP A 88 -11.44 -8.30 -26.07
C ASP A 88 -10.80 -7.76 -27.36
N LEU A 89 -9.54 -8.08 -27.63
CA LEU A 89 -8.91 -7.82 -28.93
C LEU A 89 -8.18 -9.06 -29.45
N GLY A 90 -8.97 -10.00 -29.95
CA GLY A 90 -8.67 -10.98 -31.00
C GLY A 90 -7.28 -11.60 -31.07
N ALA A 91 -7.18 -12.88 -30.71
CA ALA A 91 -6.38 -13.87 -31.42
C ALA A 91 -6.86 -15.28 -31.03
N ASP A 92 -7.18 -16.09 -32.04
CA ASP A 92 -7.26 -17.55 -31.93
C ASP A 92 -5.92 -18.10 -31.39
N ASP A 93 -6.01 -19.23 -30.70
CA ASP A 93 -4.92 -20.13 -30.27
C ASP A 93 -4.02 -19.69 -29.10
N ALA A 94 -4.52 -19.90 -27.87
CA ALA A 94 -3.90 -20.78 -26.87
C ALA A 94 -4.76 -20.75 -25.59
N GLU A 95 -5.03 -21.93 -25.02
CA GLU A 95 -5.54 -22.09 -23.66
C GLU A 95 -4.50 -21.53 -22.68
N ASP A 96 -4.56 -20.23 -22.39
CA ASP A 96 -3.95 -19.65 -21.19
C ASP A 96 -5.13 -19.20 -20.32
N GLU A 97 -5.43 -20.01 -19.31
CA GLU A 97 -6.40 -19.71 -18.27
C GLU A 97 -6.12 -18.29 -17.77
N SER A 98 -7.09 -17.39 -17.92
CA SER A 98 -7.03 -16.02 -17.39
C SER A 98 -7.10 -16.09 -15.85
N GLU A 99 -6.04 -16.58 -15.23
CA GLU A 99 -5.93 -16.69 -13.78
C GLU A 99 -5.74 -15.29 -13.22
N GLY A 100 -6.74 -14.82 -12.46
CA GLY A 100 -6.67 -13.57 -11.71
C GLY A 100 -5.42 -13.49 -10.80
N PRO A 101 -5.19 -12.37 -10.09
CA PRO A 101 -3.94 -12.13 -9.39
C PRO A 101 -3.59 -13.25 -8.40
N THR A 102 -2.62 -14.11 -8.78
CA THR A 102 -2.19 -15.21 -7.91
C THR A 102 -1.16 -14.72 -6.90
N ILE A 103 -1.15 -15.35 -5.71
CA ILE A 103 -0.26 -14.97 -4.61
C ILE A 103 1.22 -15.00 -5.01
N ALA A 104 1.62 -15.93 -5.89
CA ALA A 104 3.00 -16.06 -6.35
C ALA A 104 3.47 -14.83 -7.15
N HIS A 105 2.58 -14.18 -7.92
CA HIS A 105 2.94 -13.01 -8.71
C HIS A 105 3.11 -11.76 -7.85
N VAL A 106 2.28 -11.59 -6.81
CA VAL A 106 2.25 -10.39 -5.98
C VAL A 106 3.25 -10.48 -4.82
N LEU A 107 3.35 -11.63 -4.17
CA LEU A 107 4.22 -11.84 -3.01
C LEU A 107 5.63 -12.22 -3.46
N GLN A 108 6.60 -11.36 -3.16
CA GLN A 108 7.98 -11.50 -3.56
C GLN A 108 8.92 -11.34 -2.34
N PRO A 109 9.89 -12.24 -2.13
CA PRO A 109 10.14 -13.46 -2.88
C PRO A 109 9.00 -14.47 -2.72
N ASP A 110 8.77 -15.27 -3.75
CA ASP A 110 7.71 -16.27 -3.79
C ASP A 110 8.01 -17.47 -2.85
N ARG A 111 7.04 -18.38 -2.74
CA ARG A 111 7.16 -19.56 -1.87
C ARG A 111 8.36 -20.43 -2.26
N ALA A 112 8.53 -20.70 -3.55
CA ALA A 112 9.60 -21.56 -4.04
C ALA A 112 10.99 -21.00 -3.71
N SER A 113 11.18 -19.69 -3.91
CA SER A 113 12.44 -19.02 -3.53
C SER A 113 12.70 -19.05 -2.03
N VAL A 114 11.65 -18.89 -1.21
CA VAL A 114 11.76 -19.01 0.25
C VAL A 114 12.16 -20.42 0.64
N GLU A 115 11.46 -21.44 0.13
CA GLU A 115 11.71 -22.84 0.49
C GLU A 115 13.14 -23.28 0.14
N GLU A 116 13.65 -22.88 -1.03
CA GLU A 116 15.02 -23.21 -1.43
C GLU A 116 16.08 -22.58 -0.51
N ILE A 117 15.93 -21.30 -0.15
CA ILE A 117 16.88 -20.62 0.76
C ILE A 117 16.77 -21.19 2.19
N MET A 118 15.55 -21.52 2.63
CA MET A 118 15.31 -22.06 3.96
C MET A 118 15.85 -23.49 4.11
N ARG A 119 15.89 -24.28 3.03
CA ARG A 119 16.44 -25.65 3.02
C ARG A 119 17.92 -25.69 3.40
N THR A 120 18.70 -24.67 3.04
CA THR A 120 20.14 -24.60 3.34
C THR A 120 20.46 -23.79 4.60
N ALA A 121 19.45 -23.19 5.23
CA ALA A 121 19.64 -22.30 6.36
C ALA A 121 20.03 -23.06 7.64
N PRO A 122 20.95 -22.50 8.46
CA PRO A 122 21.30 -23.11 9.74
C PRO A 122 20.10 -23.06 10.69
N ASP A 123 19.86 -24.13 11.44
CA ASP A 123 18.82 -24.14 12.47
C ASP A 123 19.24 -23.28 13.67
N THR A 124 18.86 -22.00 13.61
CA THR A 124 19.07 -21.04 14.68
C THR A 124 17.74 -20.47 15.12
N ARG A 125 17.69 -19.90 16.33
CA ARG A 125 16.50 -19.18 16.78
C ARG A 125 16.09 -18.08 15.80
N MET A 126 17.04 -17.38 15.17
CA MET A 126 16.70 -16.34 14.19
C MET A 126 16.07 -16.95 12.93
N THR A 127 16.65 -18.02 12.40
CA THR A 127 16.13 -18.72 11.22
C THR A 127 14.69 -19.19 11.44
N ARG A 128 14.38 -19.77 12.62
CA ARG A 128 13.02 -20.18 12.97
C ARG A 128 12.03 -19.01 13.03
N LEU A 129 12.44 -17.87 13.58
CA LEU A 129 11.58 -16.68 13.61
C LEU A 129 11.34 -16.08 12.23
N ILE A 130 12.37 -16.08 11.38
CA ILE A 130 12.22 -15.69 9.99
C ILE A 130 11.25 -16.64 9.28
N SER A 131 11.40 -17.96 9.45
CA SER A 131 10.47 -18.95 8.89
C SER A 131 9.03 -18.70 9.32
N ASN A 132 8.78 -18.53 10.62
CA ASN A 132 7.45 -18.26 11.15
C ASN A 132 6.85 -16.96 10.58
N TYR A 133 7.68 -15.92 10.43
CA TYR A 133 7.25 -14.67 9.81
C TYR A 133 6.93 -14.85 8.33
N LEU A 134 7.78 -15.56 7.56
CA LEU A 134 7.58 -15.80 6.14
C LEU A 134 6.28 -16.58 5.90
N GLU A 135 6.01 -17.61 6.70
CA GLU A 135 4.77 -18.37 6.65
C GLU A 135 3.54 -17.53 7.02
N SER A 136 3.57 -16.83 8.16
CA SER A 136 2.46 -15.97 8.61
C SER A 136 2.18 -14.84 7.61
N SER A 137 3.23 -14.30 6.98
CA SER A 137 3.12 -13.24 5.99
C SER A 137 2.46 -13.73 4.70
N GLU A 138 2.74 -14.95 4.27
CA GLU A 138 2.10 -15.55 3.11
C GLU A 138 0.62 -15.84 3.38
N GLN A 139 0.31 -16.44 4.52
CA GLN A 139 -1.08 -16.70 4.92
C GLN A 139 -1.92 -15.42 5.00
N THR A 140 -1.35 -14.35 5.55
CA THR A 140 -2.01 -13.04 5.61
C THR A 140 -2.15 -12.40 4.24
N SER A 141 -1.15 -12.55 3.38
CA SER A 141 -1.21 -12.06 2.01
C SER A 141 -2.33 -12.71 1.20
N VAL A 142 -2.62 -13.99 1.41
CA VAL A 142 -3.80 -14.67 0.82
C VAL A 142 -5.10 -14.01 1.28
N VAL A 143 -5.20 -13.65 2.56
CA VAL A 143 -6.37 -12.90 3.08
C VAL A 143 -6.48 -11.52 2.42
N CYS A 144 -5.36 -10.79 2.29
CA CYS A 144 -5.33 -9.49 1.63
C CYS A 144 -5.76 -9.56 0.15
N LEU A 145 -5.34 -10.60 -0.59
CA LEU A 145 -5.83 -10.82 -1.97
C LEU A 145 -7.34 -11.11 -2.00
N SER A 146 -7.83 -11.95 -1.09
CA SER A 146 -9.27 -12.21 -0.99
C SER A 146 -10.07 -10.93 -0.69
N LEU A 147 -9.52 -10.03 0.13
CA LEU A 147 -10.14 -8.74 0.43
C LEU A 147 -10.18 -7.82 -0.79
N GLN A 148 -9.17 -7.86 -1.67
CA GLN A 148 -9.22 -7.13 -2.93
C GLN A 148 -10.38 -7.64 -3.82
N GLY A 149 -10.59 -8.95 -3.89
CA GLY A 149 -11.77 -9.51 -4.55
C GLY A 149 -13.08 -9.02 -3.93
N SER A 150 -13.14 -8.87 -2.60
CA SER A 150 -14.29 -8.26 -1.90
C SER A 150 -14.48 -6.79 -2.26
N VAL A 151 -13.39 -6.02 -2.39
CA VAL A 151 -13.44 -4.61 -2.84
C VAL A 151 -14.01 -4.52 -4.25
N ALA A 152 -13.55 -5.35 -5.19
CA ALA A 152 -14.07 -5.38 -6.55
C ALA A 152 -15.57 -5.70 -6.58
N ARG A 153 -16.00 -6.76 -5.86
CA ARG A 153 -17.43 -7.10 -5.73
C ARG A 153 -18.26 -5.99 -5.09
N ALA A 154 -17.71 -5.29 -4.10
CA ALA A 154 -18.40 -4.16 -3.47
C ALA A 154 -18.57 -2.98 -4.44
N ARG A 155 -17.57 -2.69 -5.28
CA ARG A 155 -17.70 -1.67 -6.34
C ARG A 155 -18.83 -2.04 -7.31
N THR A 156 -18.81 -3.27 -7.84
CA THR A 156 -19.88 -3.79 -8.72
C THR A 156 -21.27 -3.74 -8.07
N LEU A 157 -21.36 -4.06 -6.78
CA LEU A 157 -22.61 -3.99 -6.02
C LEU A 157 -23.18 -2.55 -5.94
N TYR A 158 -22.31 -1.54 -5.91
CA TYR A 158 -22.72 -0.13 -5.81
C TYR A 158 -22.81 0.61 -7.14
N ASP A 159 -22.33 0.02 -8.25
CA ASP A 159 -22.39 0.64 -9.58
C ASP A 159 -23.82 1.02 -10.00
N PRO A 160 -24.85 0.16 -9.85
CA PRO A 160 -26.24 0.52 -10.20
C PRO A 160 -26.79 1.68 -9.36
N ILE A 161 -26.32 1.82 -8.11
CA ILE A 161 -26.68 2.94 -7.23
C ILE A 161 -26.02 4.22 -7.73
N GLY A 162 -24.74 4.17 -8.11
CA GLY A 162 -24.04 5.30 -8.71
C GLY A 162 -24.77 5.81 -9.95
N GLU A 163 -25.07 4.91 -10.89
CA GLU A 163 -25.84 5.24 -12.11
C GLU A 163 -27.21 5.85 -11.79
N LEU A 164 -27.92 5.28 -10.83
CA LEU A 164 -29.21 5.81 -10.39
C LEU A 164 -29.08 7.22 -9.80
N LEU A 165 -28.04 7.46 -9.01
CA LEU A 165 -27.79 8.76 -8.37
C LEU A 165 -27.44 9.85 -9.39
N ASP A 166 -26.76 9.50 -10.49
CA ASP A 166 -26.40 10.40 -11.59
C ASP A 166 -27.61 10.79 -12.45
N LEU A 167 -28.61 9.92 -12.57
CA LEU A 167 -29.84 10.18 -13.33
C LEU A 167 -30.82 11.14 -12.64
N ILE A 168 -30.65 11.40 -11.35
CA ILE A 168 -31.57 12.22 -10.56
C ILE A 168 -31.13 13.70 -10.65
N PRO A 169 -31.96 14.59 -11.23
CA PRO A 169 -31.65 16.01 -11.31
C PRO A 169 -31.47 16.64 -9.93
N ILE A 170 -30.44 17.47 -9.79
CA ILE A 170 -30.13 18.18 -8.55
C ILE A 170 -30.79 19.56 -8.62
N SER A 171 -31.67 19.88 -7.66
CA SER A 171 -32.13 21.24 -7.43
C SER A 171 -32.08 21.57 -5.93
N GLY A 172 -31.36 22.62 -5.56
CA GLY A 172 -31.26 23.14 -4.19
C GLY A 172 -29.86 23.06 -3.54
N THR A 173 -29.74 23.62 -2.33
CA THR A 173 -28.53 23.59 -1.49
C THR A 173 -28.47 22.30 -0.65
N SER A 174 -27.29 21.97 -0.08
CA SER A 174 -27.03 20.72 0.66
C SER A 174 -28.01 20.43 1.82
N THR A 175 -28.69 21.44 2.35
CA THR A 175 -29.67 21.33 3.44
C THR A 175 -31.11 21.16 2.95
N ASN A 176 -31.43 21.50 1.69
CA ASN A 176 -32.78 21.43 1.09
C ASN A 176 -32.72 20.79 -0.30
N MET A 177 -32.13 19.58 -0.39
CA MET A 177 -32.14 18.78 -1.62
C MET A 177 -33.57 18.35 -1.94
N VAL A 178 -34.16 18.95 -2.98
CA VAL A 178 -35.41 18.49 -3.56
C VAL A 178 -35.05 17.44 -4.61
N VAL A 179 -35.45 16.19 -4.36
CA VAL A 179 -35.28 15.11 -5.32
C VAL A 179 -36.54 15.10 -6.19
N ASP A 180 -36.42 15.59 -7.42
CA ASP A 180 -37.54 15.52 -8.36
C ASP A 180 -37.64 14.11 -8.95
N LEU A 181 -38.26 13.22 -8.16
CA LEU A 181 -38.39 11.82 -8.50
C LEU A 181 -39.63 11.60 -9.37
N THR A 182 -39.41 11.37 -10.67
CA THR A 182 -40.48 10.92 -11.57
C THR A 182 -40.96 9.52 -11.17
N PRO A 183 -42.20 9.12 -11.48
CA PRO A 183 -42.70 7.78 -11.17
C PRO A 183 -41.85 6.65 -11.77
N ALA A 184 -41.32 6.85 -12.99
CA ALA A 184 -40.44 5.89 -13.63
C ALA A 184 -39.11 5.71 -12.87
N LEU A 185 -38.51 6.81 -12.42
CA LEU A 185 -37.26 6.79 -11.64
C LEU A 185 -37.48 6.21 -10.24
N CYS A 186 -38.65 6.45 -9.64
CA CYS A 186 -39.06 5.83 -8.38
C CYS A 186 -39.14 4.30 -8.51
N ASN A 187 -39.71 3.79 -9.60
CA ASN A 187 -39.78 2.35 -9.87
C ASN A 187 -38.39 1.76 -10.14
N LYS A 188 -37.56 2.45 -10.94
CA LYS A 188 -36.16 2.02 -11.17
C LYS A 188 -35.37 1.94 -9.86
N ALA A 189 -35.53 2.93 -8.97
CA ALA A 189 -34.89 2.92 -7.66
C ALA A 189 -35.36 1.76 -6.78
N PHE A 190 -36.66 1.46 -6.79
CA PHE A 190 -37.21 0.29 -6.10
C PHE A 190 -36.58 -1.00 -6.61
N ASP A 191 -36.46 -1.16 -7.93
CA ASP A 191 -35.85 -2.35 -8.56
C ASP A 191 -34.38 -2.52 -8.14
N VAL A 192 -33.59 -1.43 -8.19
CA VAL A 192 -32.19 -1.42 -7.74
C VAL A 192 -32.07 -1.79 -6.26
N PHE A 193 -32.97 -1.31 -5.40
CA PHE A 193 -32.94 -1.66 -3.97
C PHE A 193 -33.25 -3.13 -3.72
N VAL A 194 -34.20 -3.70 -4.45
CA VAL A 194 -34.53 -5.14 -4.35
C VAL A 194 -33.35 -6.00 -4.80
N GLU A 195 -32.71 -5.63 -5.90
CA GLU A 195 -31.51 -6.33 -6.39
C GLU A 195 -30.36 -6.24 -5.38
N PHE A 196 -30.07 -5.04 -4.88
CA PHE A 196 -29.01 -4.82 -3.91
C PHE A 196 -29.24 -5.58 -2.60
N ASP A 197 -30.47 -5.63 -2.09
CA ASP A 197 -30.77 -6.36 -0.85
C ASP A 197 -30.55 -7.87 -1.00
N GLY A 198 -30.81 -8.40 -2.20
CA GLY A 198 -30.65 -9.81 -2.55
C GLY A 198 -29.19 -10.28 -2.63
N ILE A 199 -28.23 -9.38 -2.82
CA ILE A 199 -26.81 -9.71 -2.93
C ILE A 199 -26.15 -9.68 -1.54
N GLU A 200 -25.43 -10.74 -1.16
CA GLU A 200 -24.72 -10.78 0.12
C GLU A 200 -23.62 -9.73 0.23
N ASN A 201 -23.35 -9.29 1.45
CA ASN A 201 -22.25 -8.36 1.71
C ASN A 201 -20.91 -9.04 1.39
N PRO A 202 -20.08 -8.46 0.50
CA PRO A 202 -18.83 -9.08 0.08
C PRO A 202 -17.77 -9.14 1.19
N PHE A 203 -17.98 -8.43 2.31
CA PHE A 203 -17.13 -8.47 3.49
C PHE A 203 -17.81 -9.26 4.62
N SER A 204 -17.08 -10.21 5.21
CA SER A 204 -17.57 -11.04 6.31
C SER A 204 -17.74 -10.24 7.60
N SER A 205 -18.74 -10.60 8.41
CA SER A 205 -19.08 -9.87 9.63
C SER A 205 -18.01 -10.00 10.73
N PRO A 206 -17.54 -8.90 11.34
CA PRO A 206 -16.51 -8.92 12.39
C PRO A 206 -16.91 -9.69 13.67
N SER A 207 -18.19 -9.98 13.89
CA SER A 207 -18.73 -10.43 15.18
C SER A 207 -19.36 -11.83 15.20
N SER A 208 -19.15 -12.68 14.19
CA SER A 208 -19.56 -14.10 14.27
C SER A 208 -18.58 -14.91 15.13
N SER A 209 -18.49 -14.55 16.41
CA SER A 209 -17.94 -15.36 17.49
C SER A 209 -19.09 -15.99 18.27
N SER A 210 -20.00 -16.69 17.59
CA SER A 210 -20.86 -17.68 18.25
C SER A 210 -20.19 -19.04 18.11
N ALA A 211 -20.06 -19.72 19.25
CA ALA A 211 -19.52 -21.07 19.36
C ALA A 211 -20.48 -22.11 18.75
N ASP A 212 -20.75 -22.01 17.45
CA ASP A 212 -21.53 -23.00 16.74
C ASP A 212 -20.62 -24.16 16.34
N VAL A 213 -20.83 -25.28 17.03
CA VAL A 213 -20.10 -26.56 16.96
C VAL A 213 -20.26 -27.29 15.60
N ASN A 214 -20.78 -26.65 14.56
CA ASN A 214 -21.04 -27.28 13.26
C ASN A 214 -20.18 -26.69 12.13
N GLY A 215 -18.91 -27.12 12.07
CA GLY A 215 -18.15 -27.41 10.83
C GLY A 215 -17.97 -26.38 9.71
N SER A 216 -18.60 -25.20 9.74
CA SER A 216 -18.54 -24.20 8.67
C SER A 216 -17.98 -22.90 9.22
N SER A 217 -16.65 -22.83 9.26
CA SER A 217 -15.89 -21.80 9.95
C SER A 217 -16.12 -20.40 9.37
N SER A 218 -16.44 -19.46 10.25
CA SER A 218 -16.65 -18.04 9.95
C SER A 218 -15.39 -17.36 9.41
N THR A 219 -15.45 -16.89 8.16
CA THR A 219 -14.34 -16.23 7.46
C THR A 219 -13.75 -15.04 8.22
N SER A 220 -14.54 -14.33 9.03
CA SER A 220 -14.10 -13.19 9.83
C SER A 220 -13.22 -13.54 11.03
N THR A 221 -13.52 -14.63 11.75
CA THR A 221 -12.63 -15.09 12.83
C THR A 221 -11.29 -15.55 12.25
N ARG A 222 -11.31 -16.07 11.01
CA ARG A 222 -10.11 -16.42 10.25
C ARG A 222 -9.31 -15.20 9.80
N THR A 223 -9.93 -14.10 9.35
CA THR A 223 -9.17 -12.90 8.97
C THR A 223 -8.49 -12.25 10.17
N ASN A 224 -9.20 -12.11 11.29
CA ASN A 224 -8.65 -11.55 12.52
C ASN A 224 -7.52 -12.45 13.07
N SER A 225 -7.73 -13.77 13.15
CA SER A 225 -6.70 -14.68 13.66
C SER A 225 -5.42 -14.67 12.81
N GLN A 226 -5.54 -14.57 11.49
CA GLN A 226 -4.37 -14.47 10.61
C GLN A 226 -3.63 -13.14 10.76
N PHE A 227 -4.36 -12.02 10.86
CA PHE A 227 -3.74 -10.73 11.12
C PHE A 227 -3.03 -10.73 12.48
N GLN A 228 -3.65 -11.28 13.53
CA GLN A 228 -3.03 -11.40 14.85
C GLN A 228 -1.81 -12.33 14.84
N GLY A 229 -1.87 -13.46 14.12
CA GLY A 229 -0.74 -14.37 13.93
C GLY A 229 0.44 -13.70 13.25
N MET A 230 0.20 -12.91 12.20
CA MET A 230 1.23 -12.13 11.54
C MET A 230 1.80 -11.02 12.42
N LYS A 231 0.96 -10.29 13.17
CA LYS A 231 1.42 -9.30 14.14
C LYS A 231 2.29 -9.95 15.24
N GLY A 232 1.90 -11.12 15.73
CA GLY A 232 2.64 -11.88 16.74
C GLY A 232 4.01 -12.36 16.25
N SER A 233 4.07 -13.04 15.11
CA SER A 233 5.33 -13.50 14.50
C SER A 233 6.27 -12.33 14.18
N PHE A 234 5.70 -11.21 13.72
CA PHE A 234 6.44 -9.97 13.54
C PHE A 234 7.05 -9.45 14.85
N LEU A 235 6.24 -9.28 15.90
CA LEU A 235 6.71 -8.74 17.17
C LEU A 235 7.87 -9.55 17.74
N GLU A 236 7.78 -10.89 17.65
CA GLU A 236 8.86 -11.76 18.10
C GLU A 236 10.14 -11.60 17.26
N LEU A 237 10.00 -11.56 15.93
CA LEU A 237 11.12 -11.32 15.03
C LEU A 237 11.78 -9.98 15.31
N LYS A 238 11.00 -8.90 15.44
CA LYS A 238 11.50 -7.56 15.76
C LYS A 238 12.25 -7.52 17.08
N GLN A 239 11.70 -8.12 18.13
CA GLN A 239 12.37 -8.16 19.42
C GLN A 239 13.75 -8.82 19.30
N GLN A 240 13.88 -9.89 18.50
CA GLN A 240 15.18 -10.50 18.24
C GLN A 240 16.12 -9.65 17.39
N LEU A 241 15.60 -8.99 16.37
CA LEU A 241 16.35 -8.04 15.56
C LEU A 241 16.90 -6.91 16.45
N ASP A 242 16.06 -6.31 17.29
CA ASP A 242 16.46 -5.22 18.20
C ASP A 242 17.54 -5.65 19.18
N VAL A 243 17.44 -6.86 19.75
CA VAL A 243 18.47 -7.42 20.65
C VAL A 243 19.79 -7.63 19.91
N LYS A 244 19.76 -8.23 18.70
CA LYS A 244 20.97 -8.43 17.89
C LYS A 244 21.60 -7.09 17.51
N LEU A 245 20.76 -6.14 17.11
CA LEU A 245 21.15 -4.82 16.66
C LEU A 245 21.78 -4.02 17.81
N HIS A 246 21.20 -4.08 19.02
CA HIS A 246 21.79 -3.48 20.22
C HIS A 246 23.15 -4.11 20.56
N LYS A 247 23.26 -5.43 20.47
CA LYS A 247 24.52 -6.16 20.70
C LYS A 247 25.58 -5.76 19.66
N ALA A 248 25.21 -5.64 18.39
CA ALA A 248 26.09 -5.20 17.31
C ALA A 248 26.54 -3.74 17.48
N ARG A 249 25.61 -2.81 17.76
CA ARG A 249 25.92 -1.40 18.08
C ARG A 249 26.88 -1.30 19.25
N ARG A 250 26.66 -2.08 20.32
CA ARG A 250 27.55 -2.13 21.49
C ARG A 250 28.96 -2.62 21.12
N LYS A 251 29.06 -3.72 20.36
CA LYS A 251 30.34 -4.25 19.87
C LYS A 251 31.08 -3.23 19.00
N ASN A 252 30.40 -2.61 18.03
CA ASN A 252 30.97 -1.57 17.16
C ASN A 252 31.50 -0.38 17.99
N ARG A 253 30.74 0.07 19.00
CA ARG A 253 31.17 1.15 19.89
C ARG A 253 32.44 0.79 20.68
N ILE A 254 32.57 -0.46 21.12
CA ILE A 254 33.77 -0.96 21.81
C ILE A 254 34.95 -1.01 20.85
N LEU A 255 34.77 -1.62 19.67
CA LEU A 255 35.82 -1.72 18.65
C LEU A 255 36.34 -0.34 18.24
N ARG A 256 35.46 0.62 17.96
CA ARG A 256 35.87 1.99 17.63
C ARG A 256 36.65 2.66 18.76
N ARG A 257 36.35 2.35 20.03
CA ARG A 257 37.11 2.87 21.17
C ARG A 257 38.49 2.24 21.25
N THR A 258 38.62 0.93 21.03
CA THR A 258 39.91 0.24 21.04
C THR A 258 40.79 0.65 19.86
N THR A 259 40.23 0.79 18.65
CA THR A 259 40.98 1.27 17.48
C THR A 259 41.48 2.70 17.69
N ARG A 260 40.65 3.61 18.25
CA ARG A 260 41.08 4.97 18.59
C ARG A 260 42.16 4.98 19.68
N GLY A 261 42.03 4.14 20.71
CA GLY A 261 43.04 4.00 21.76
C GLY A 261 44.37 3.45 21.24
N SER A 262 44.32 2.44 20.37
CA SER A 262 45.50 1.87 19.71
C SER A 262 46.20 2.88 18.81
N GLY A 263 45.45 3.66 18.02
CA GLY A 263 46.02 4.74 17.21
C GLY A 263 46.78 5.78 18.05
N ILE A 264 46.21 6.19 19.19
CA ILE A 264 46.87 7.11 20.13
C ILE A 264 48.14 6.47 20.71
N CYS A 265 48.09 5.19 21.10
CA CYS A 265 49.23 4.46 21.61
C CYS A 265 50.36 4.34 20.58
N LEU A 266 50.03 4.03 19.31
CA LEU A 266 51.00 3.98 18.22
C LEU A 266 51.68 5.32 18.02
N ILE A 267 50.93 6.42 17.99
CA ILE A 267 51.49 7.78 17.87
C ILE A 267 52.41 8.10 19.04
N ALA A 268 52.02 7.75 20.27
CA ALA A 268 52.85 7.94 21.47
C ALA A 268 54.14 7.11 21.40
N CYS A 269 54.05 5.84 20.99
CA CYS A 269 55.21 4.97 20.83
C CYS A 269 56.16 5.45 19.74
N THR A 270 55.66 5.86 18.57
CA THR A 270 56.52 6.40 17.49
C THR A 270 57.21 7.69 17.91
N THR A 271 56.50 8.59 18.60
CA THR A 271 57.08 9.84 19.10
C THR A 271 58.09 9.58 20.22
N GLY A 272 57.85 8.59 21.08
CA GLY A 272 58.81 8.17 22.10
C GLY A 272 60.07 7.56 21.49
N LEU A 273 59.92 6.67 20.49
CA LEU A 273 61.06 6.03 19.82
C LEU A 273 61.96 7.04 19.09
N THR A 274 61.39 8.06 18.45
CA THR A 274 62.18 9.09 17.75
C THR A 274 62.99 9.93 18.74
N VAL A 275 62.42 10.30 19.88
CA VAL A 275 63.13 11.05 20.93
C VAL A 275 64.27 10.22 21.53
N VAL A 276 64.02 8.95 21.87
CA VAL A 276 65.05 8.03 22.39
C VAL A 276 66.14 7.78 21.35
N GLY A 277 65.76 7.61 20.08
CA GLY A 277 66.70 7.47 18.96
C GLY A 277 67.59 8.70 18.76
N LEU A 278 67.05 9.93 18.91
CA LEU A 278 67.85 11.16 18.87
C LEU A 278 68.89 11.22 20.00
N VAL A 279 68.51 10.80 21.21
CA VAL A 279 69.39 10.79 22.38
C VAL A 279 70.48 9.72 22.22
N LEU A 280 70.15 8.54 21.69
CA LEU A 280 71.10 7.44 21.46
C LEU A 280 72.00 7.69 20.25
N ALA A 281 71.51 8.29 19.16
CA ALA A 281 72.33 8.67 18.01
C ALA A 281 73.38 9.74 18.34
N SER A 282 73.24 10.42 19.48
CA SER A 282 74.25 11.33 20.03
C SER A 282 75.42 10.59 20.72
N HIS A 283 75.34 9.27 20.90
CA HIS A 283 76.41 8.43 21.46
C HIS A 283 76.69 7.19 20.58
N ILE A 284 77.59 7.38 19.60
CA ILE A 284 78.35 6.38 18.80
C ILE A 284 77.52 5.32 18.03
N MET A 285 77.71 5.34 16.70
CA MET A 285 77.14 4.45 15.69
C MET A 285 77.23 2.93 16.02
N ALA A 286 76.10 2.21 15.91
CA ALA A 286 75.98 1.00 15.09
C ALA A 286 74.56 0.37 15.12
N ALA A 287 74.03 0.16 13.90
CA ALA A 287 73.24 -0.97 13.43
C ALA A 287 72.09 -1.56 14.28
N LEU A 288 70.85 -1.39 13.79
CA LEU A 288 70.01 -2.50 13.29
C LEU A 288 68.65 -1.96 12.82
N VAL A 289 68.59 -1.61 11.53
CA VAL A 289 67.32 -1.43 10.81
C VAL A 289 66.99 -2.76 10.15
N ALA A 290 66.42 -3.68 10.93
CA ALA A 290 65.80 -4.90 10.41
C ALA A 290 64.82 -5.41 11.47
N GLY A 291 63.62 -4.85 11.52
CA GLY A 291 62.64 -5.32 12.51
C GLY A 291 61.34 -4.55 12.66
N SER A 292 60.86 -3.82 11.64
CA SER A 292 59.55 -3.15 11.70
C SER A 292 58.53 -3.70 10.71
N ALA A 293 58.63 -5.00 10.36
CA ALA A 293 57.68 -5.63 9.44
C ALA A 293 56.44 -6.27 10.11
N CYS A 294 56.30 -6.24 11.45
CA CYS A 294 55.23 -7.00 12.13
C CYS A 294 53.99 -6.20 12.58
N ILE A 295 53.80 -4.92 12.22
CA ILE A 295 52.66 -4.13 12.74
C ILE A 295 51.45 -4.07 11.79
N LEU A 296 51.58 -4.52 10.53
CA LEU A 296 50.53 -4.30 9.52
C LEU A 296 49.46 -5.40 9.39
N GLY A 297 49.52 -6.49 10.16
CA GLY A 297 48.58 -7.61 10.02
C GLY A 297 47.16 -7.37 10.60
N GLY A 298 46.98 -6.43 11.53
CA GLY A 298 45.73 -6.32 12.31
C GLY A 298 44.70 -5.30 11.79
N SER A 299 45.14 -4.28 11.04
CA SER A 299 44.29 -3.11 10.75
C SER A 299 43.26 -3.35 9.64
N CYS A 300 43.60 -4.18 8.63
CA CYS A 300 42.73 -4.40 7.48
C CYS A 300 41.56 -5.33 7.80
N CYS A 301 41.79 -6.38 8.60
CA CYS A 301 40.76 -7.33 9.02
C CYS A 301 39.70 -6.67 9.93
N ASP A 302 40.12 -5.78 10.84
CA ASP A 302 39.20 -5.04 11.71
C ASP A 302 38.31 -4.06 10.93
N TRP A 303 38.83 -3.46 9.86
CA TRP A 303 38.06 -2.53 9.02
C TRP A 303 37.02 -3.27 8.17
N VAL A 304 37.39 -4.38 7.53
CA VAL A 304 36.47 -5.22 6.74
C VAL A 304 35.38 -5.83 7.63
N ALA A 305 35.74 -6.36 8.81
CA ALA A 305 34.78 -6.88 9.77
C ALA A 305 33.83 -5.78 10.32
N MET A 306 34.33 -4.56 10.53
CA MET A 306 33.51 -3.41 10.93
C MET A 306 32.53 -2.99 9.82
N HIS A 307 32.97 -3.02 8.55
CA HIS A 307 32.14 -2.65 7.41
C HIS A 307 31.00 -3.67 7.21
N GLY A 308 31.32 -4.97 7.19
CA GLY A 308 30.32 -6.03 7.07
C GLY A 308 29.28 -6.01 8.20
N MET A 309 29.71 -5.79 9.44
CA MET A 309 28.80 -5.66 10.59
C MET A 309 27.90 -4.41 10.50
N LYS A 310 28.38 -3.32 9.89
CA LYS A 310 27.57 -2.11 9.69
C LYS A 310 26.49 -2.33 8.62
N GLU A 311 26.84 -2.95 7.50
CA GLU A 311 25.87 -3.27 6.46
C GLU A 311 24.77 -4.21 6.94
N ASP A 312 25.15 -5.28 7.67
CA ASP A 312 24.17 -6.19 8.27
C ASP A 312 23.27 -5.45 9.26
N MET A 313 23.83 -4.55 10.08
CA MET A 313 23.06 -3.72 10.99
C MET A 313 22.08 -2.79 10.26
N ASP A 314 22.51 -2.09 9.20
CA ASP A 314 21.68 -1.17 8.44
C ASP A 314 20.52 -1.91 7.75
N ARG A 315 20.76 -3.15 7.29
CA ARG A 315 19.73 -4.05 6.74
C ARG A 315 18.71 -4.48 7.80
N LEU A 316 19.16 -4.93 8.96
CA LEU A 316 18.27 -5.35 10.05
C LEU A 316 17.46 -4.17 10.60
N ASP A 317 18.06 -2.97 10.67
CA ASP A 317 17.40 -1.72 11.04
C ASP A 317 16.34 -1.33 10.01
N ALA A 318 16.63 -1.51 8.71
CA ALA A 318 15.64 -1.31 7.66
C ALA A 318 14.48 -2.32 7.77
N ALA A 319 14.74 -3.59 8.02
CA ALA A 319 13.69 -4.60 8.24
C ALA A 319 12.83 -4.24 9.47
N ALA A 320 13.45 -3.84 10.58
CA ALA A 320 12.74 -3.42 11.79
C ALA A 320 11.91 -2.13 11.61
N ARG A 321 12.29 -1.22 10.70
CA ARG A 321 11.50 -0.04 10.35
C ARG A 321 10.31 -0.35 9.44
N ASN A 322 10.53 -1.11 8.36
CA ASN A 322 9.46 -1.42 7.39
C ASN A 322 8.33 -2.22 8.00
N THR A 323 8.64 -2.97 9.05
CA THR A 323 7.64 -3.73 9.76
C THR A 323 6.72 -2.88 10.68
N TYR A 324 7.11 -1.66 11.06
CA TYR A 324 6.17 -0.73 11.68
C TYR A 324 5.08 -0.30 10.69
N ALA A 325 5.48 0.02 9.44
CA ALA A 325 4.54 0.34 8.37
C ALA A 325 3.57 -0.83 8.13
N LEU A 326 4.11 -2.05 8.04
CA LEU A 326 3.33 -3.28 7.90
C LEU A 326 2.28 -3.48 8.99
N ASN A 327 2.63 -3.26 10.27
CA ASN A 327 1.66 -3.38 11.37
C ASN A 327 0.56 -2.32 11.26
N ASN A 328 0.94 -1.08 10.95
CA ASN A 328 -0.02 0.01 10.79
C ASN A 328 -0.95 -0.19 9.58
N ASP A 329 -0.44 -0.76 8.49
CA ASP A 329 -1.24 -1.12 7.32
C ASP A 329 -2.25 -2.22 7.69
N LEU A 330 -1.83 -3.28 8.40
CA LEU A 330 -2.75 -4.33 8.87
C LEU A 330 -3.84 -3.80 9.80
N ASP A 331 -3.48 -2.95 10.78
CA ASP A 331 -4.46 -2.30 11.67
C ASP A 331 -5.44 -1.42 10.89
N THR A 332 -4.97 -0.81 9.80
CA THR A 332 -5.79 0.07 8.96
C THR A 332 -6.71 -0.71 8.04
N ILE A 333 -6.21 -1.77 7.41
CA ILE A 333 -7.02 -2.72 6.63
C ILE A 333 -8.13 -3.30 7.50
N GLU A 334 -7.80 -3.81 8.69
CA GLU A 334 -8.79 -4.40 9.62
C GLU A 334 -9.93 -3.42 9.95
N ARG A 335 -9.58 -2.17 10.24
CA ARG A 335 -10.53 -1.11 10.59
C ARG A 335 -11.37 -0.66 9.39
N LEU A 336 -10.78 -0.58 8.20
CA LEU A 336 -11.48 -0.23 6.97
C LEU A 336 -12.45 -1.33 6.56
N VAL A 337 -12.05 -2.60 6.65
CA VAL A 337 -12.94 -3.76 6.40
C VAL A 337 -14.14 -3.73 7.32
N ALA A 338 -13.94 -3.52 8.63
CA ALA A 338 -15.05 -3.43 9.59
C ALA A 338 -15.99 -2.26 9.25
N ARG A 339 -15.44 -1.09 8.94
CA ARG A 339 -16.23 0.10 8.59
C ARG A 339 -17.03 -0.06 7.30
N VAL A 340 -16.40 -0.62 6.26
CA VAL A 340 -17.07 -0.87 4.98
C VAL A 340 -18.16 -1.92 5.17
N HIS A 341 -17.89 -3.00 5.91
CA HIS A 341 -18.91 -4.00 6.23
C HIS A 341 -20.13 -3.37 6.91
N GLU A 342 -19.92 -2.58 7.98
CA GLU A 342 -20.99 -1.89 8.70
C GLU A 342 -21.77 -0.92 7.80
N THR A 343 -21.06 -0.16 6.96
CA THR A 343 -21.70 0.80 6.04
C THR A 343 -22.60 0.08 5.04
N ILE A 344 -22.14 -1.03 4.46
CA ILE A 344 -22.94 -1.83 3.53
C ILE A 344 -24.17 -2.42 4.24
N GLU A 345 -24.01 -2.98 5.44
CA GLU A 345 -25.15 -3.49 6.20
C GLU A 345 -26.17 -2.40 6.56
N ASP A 346 -25.71 -1.20 6.89
CA ASP A 346 -26.58 -0.06 7.18
C ASP A 346 -27.31 0.44 5.94
N ASP A 347 -26.63 0.50 4.79
CA ASP A 347 -27.26 0.80 3.49
C ASP A 347 -28.33 -0.25 3.14
N LYS A 348 -28.05 -1.55 3.35
CA LYS A 348 -29.03 -2.64 3.14
C LYS A 348 -30.26 -2.46 4.03
N LYS A 349 -30.09 -2.20 5.32
CA LYS A 349 -31.22 -1.92 6.24
C LYS A 349 -32.04 -0.74 5.76
N LEU A 350 -31.39 0.31 5.27
CA LEU A 350 -32.08 1.50 4.78
C LEU A 350 -32.85 1.21 3.48
N MET A 351 -32.28 0.44 2.56
CA MET A 351 -32.96 0.01 1.34
C MET A 351 -34.19 -0.85 1.65
N ARG A 352 -34.10 -1.75 2.64
CA ARG A 352 -35.27 -2.51 3.12
C ARG A 352 -36.40 -1.62 3.61
N LEU A 353 -36.11 -0.48 4.25
CA LEU A 353 -37.13 0.50 4.63
C LEU A 353 -37.79 1.14 3.39
N GLY A 354 -37.00 1.43 2.35
CA GLY A 354 -37.52 1.90 1.06
C GLY A 354 -38.43 0.87 0.38
N ILE A 355 -38.01 -0.41 0.37
CA ILE A 355 -38.75 -1.54 -0.21
C ILE A 355 -40.04 -1.80 0.57
N ALA A 356 -40.00 -1.73 1.90
CA ALA A 356 -41.16 -1.96 2.77
C ALA A 356 -42.30 -0.96 2.54
N GLY A 357 -42.00 0.23 2.01
CA GLY A 357 -43.02 1.17 1.56
C GLY A 357 -43.89 0.62 0.42
N GLY A 358 -43.35 -0.27 -0.40
CA GLY A 358 -44.01 -0.83 -1.58
C GLY A 358 -43.74 -0.03 -2.86
N ARG A 359 -43.95 -0.69 -4.00
CA ARG A 359 -43.70 -0.11 -5.33
C ARG A 359 -44.56 1.15 -5.54
N GLY A 360 -43.95 2.18 -6.14
CA GLY A 360 -44.62 3.46 -6.42
C GLY A 360 -44.71 4.42 -5.24
N GLN A 361 -44.27 4.03 -4.03
CA GLN A 361 -44.20 4.96 -2.90
C GLN A 361 -42.99 5.88 -2.99
N ARG A 362 -43.23 7.15 -3.31
CA ARG A 362 -42.16 8.15 -3.51
C ARG A 362 -41.38 8.48 -2.23
N HIS A 363 -42.07 8.70 -1.11
CA HIS A 363 -41.42 9.24 0.09
C HIS A 363 -40.36 8.31 0.72
N PRO A 364 -40.61 7.00 0.89
CA PRO A 364 -39.59 6.07 1.38
C PRO A 364 -38.37 6.01 0.45
N ILE A 365 -38.61 5.89 -0.86
CA ILE A 365 -37.55 5.84 -1.87
C ILE A 365 -36.71 7.12 -1.87
N GLU A 366 -37.35 8.28 -1.83
CA GLU A 366 -36.67 9.57 -1.77
C GLU A 366 -35.77 9.70 -0.53
N HIS A 367 -36.23 9.20 0.62
CA HIS A 367 -35.43 9.21 1.84
C HIS A 367 -34.15 8.36 1.70
N VAL A 368 -34.28 7.15 1.16
CA VAL A 368 -33.12 6.26 0.90
C VAL A 368 -32.16 6.92 -0.08
N LEU A 369 -32.64 7.46 -1.21
CA LEU A 369 -31.81 8.11 -2.22
C LEU A 369 -31.05 9.32 -1.67
N ARG A 370 -31.68 10.11 -0.79
CA ARG A 370 -31.02 11.26 -0.15
C ARG A 370 -29.87 10.82 0.76
N TYR A 371 -30.05 9.74 1.52
CA TYR A 371 -29.01 9.17 2.35
C TYR A 371 -27.87 8.60 1.50
N LEU A 372 -28.19 7.76 0.52
CA LEU A 372 -27.20 7.15 -0.38
C LEU A 372 -26.39 8.24 -1.08
N ARG A 373 -27.04 9.29 -1.61
CA ARG A 373 -26.33 10.42 -2.23
C ARG A 373 -25.31 11.08 -1.30
N LYS A 374 -25.65 11.22 -0.02
CA LYS A 374 -24.77 11.85 0.97
C LYS A 374 -23.56 10.96 1.29
N ASN A 375 -23.74 9.65 1.34
CA ASN A 375 -22.74 8.72 1.86
C ASN A 375 -21.97 7.95 0.78
N HIS A 376 -22.51 7.83 -0.44
CA HIS A 376 -21.95 7.02 -1.53
C HIS A 376 -20.50 7.38 -1.85
N ARG A 377 -20.18 8.69 -1.96
CA ARG A 377 -18.79 9.13 -2.19
C ARG A 377 -17.83 8.74 -1.05
N SER A 378 -18.31 8.81 0.19
CA SER A 378 -17.53 8.41 1.37
C SER A 378 -17.23 6.90 1.35
N LEU A 379 -18.23 6.08 0.98
CA LEU A 379 -18.04 4.64 0.84
C LEU A 379 -17.06 4.30 -0.28
N LEU A 380 -17.21 4.88 -1.47
CA LEU A 380 -16.27 4.65 -2.58
C LEU A 380 -14.85 5.06 -2.21
N GLN A 381 -14.70 6.15 -1.46
CA GLN A 381 -13.40 6.58 -0.92
C GLN A 381 -12.84 5.55 0.07
N GLN A 382 -13.65 4.99 0.97
CA GLN A 382 -13.19 3.93 1.89
C GLN A 382 -12.78 2.65 1.15
N LEU A 383 -13.49 2.28 0.08
CA LEU A 383 -13.13 1.15 -0.78
C LEU A 383 -11.81 1.40 -1.51
N LEU A 384 -11.55 2.63 -1.97
CA LEU A 384 -10.27 3.01 -2.55
C LEU A 384 -9.15 2.97 -1.50
N GLU A 385 -9.35 3.57 -0.32
CA GLU A 385 -8.36 3.55 0.76
C GLU A 385 -8.00 2.12 1.18
N LEU A 386 -8.99 1.22 1.25
CA LEU A 386 -8.75 -0.19 1.56
C LEU A 386 -7.83 -0.84 0.51
N ASP A 387 -8.08 -0.58 -0.77
CA ASP A 387 -7.31 -1.08 -1.89
C ASP A 387 -5.86 -0.54 -1.89
N GLU A 388 -5.70 0.77 -1.65
CA GLU A 388 -4.40 1.43 -1.52
C GLU A 388 -3.60 0.83 -0.35
N HIS A 389 -4.23 0.62 0.81
CA HIS A 389 -3.56 0.00 1.96
C HIS A 389 -3.22 -1.47 1.76
N ILE A 390 -4.02 -2.24 1.00
CA ILE A 390 -3.65 -3.61 0.60
C ILE A 390 -2.37 -3.59 -0.26
N CYS A 391 -2.28 -2.66 -1.22
CA CYS A 391 -1.08 -2.52 -2.05
C CYS A 391 0.16 -2.08 -1.23
N LEU A 392 -0.02 -1.16 -0.29
CA LEU A 392 1.05 -0.73 0.64
C LEU A 392 1.53 -1.88 1.54
N TYR A 393 0.59 -2.70 2.04
CA TYR A 393 0.92 -3.93 2.78
C TYR A 393 1.82 -4.85 1.95
N PHE A 394 1.47 -5.10 0.69
CA PHE A 394 2.27 -5.93 -0.21
C PHE A 394 3.67 -5.33 -0.46
N ALA A 395 3.77 -4.00 -0.62
CA ALA A 395 5.06 -3.34 -0.83
C ALA A 395 5.96 -3.50 0.41
N SER A 396 5.37 -3.30 1.59
CA SER A 396 6.05 -3.45 2.87
C SER A 396 6.48 -4.88 3.13
N VAL A 397 5.59 -5.86 2.93
CA VAL A 397 5.88 -7.28 3.18
C VAL A 397 6.95 -7.80 2.22
N ASN A 398 6.88 -7.46 0.93
CA ASN A 398 7.86 -7.90 -0.05
C ASN A 398 9.26 -7.40 0.28
N ARG A 399 9.34 -6.14 0.72
CA ARG A 399 10.59 -5.54 1.17
C ARG A 399 11.16 -6.25 2.39
N VAL A 400 10.33 -6.56 3.39
CA VAL A 400 10.77 -7.28 4.59
C VAL A 400 11.22 -8.71 4.23
N ARG A 401 10.42 -9.45 3.46
CA ARG A 401 10.76 -10.82 3.01
C ARG A 401 12.11 -10.84 2.27
N SER A 402 12.33 -9.90 1.36
CA SER A 402 13.59 -9.77 0.62
C SER A 402 14.79 -9.51 1.53
N LEU A 403 14.66 -8.57 2.49
CA LEU A 403 15.73 -8.26 3.44
C LEU A 403 16.07 -9.45 4.35
N LEU A 404 15.07 -10.22 4.77
CA LEU A 404 15.27 -11.39 5.63
C LEU A 404 15.95 -12.55 4.88
N LEU A 405 15.53 -12.84 3.65
CA LEU A 405 16.19 -13.87 2.84
C LEU A 405 17.64 -13.49 2.49
N GLN A 406 17.90 -12.21 2.19
CA GLN A 406 19.26 -11.74 1.98
C GLN A 406 20.13 -11.93 3.23
N HIS A 407 19.60 -11.68 4.43
CA HIS A 407 20.32 -11.92 5.69
C HIS A 407 20.66 -13.41 5.89
N ILE A 408 19.71 -14.31 5.57
CA ILE A 408 19.96 -15.76 5.67
C ILE A 408 21.07 -16.17 4.71
N HIS A 409 20.99 -15.76 3.44
CA HIS A 409 21.99 -16.10 2.42
C HIS A 409 23.41 -15.64 2.82
N GLN A 410 23.53 -14.43 3.37
CA GLN A 410 24.82 -13.88 3.79
C GLN A 410 25.37 -14.52 5.07
N SER A 411 24.50 -15.04 5.94
CA SER A 411 24.95 -15.79 7.12
C SER A 411 25.54 -17.16 6.80
N GLN A 412 25.37 -17.63 5.56
CA GLN A 412 25.89 -18.91 5.05
C GLN A 412 27.21 -18.74 4.27
N SER A 413 27.49 -17.55 3.72
CA SER A 413 28.75 -17.22 3.04
C SER A 413 29.84 -16.79 4.02
#